data_AF-A0A3P8G7S0-F1
#
_entry.id   AF-A0A3P8G7S0-F1
#
_cell.length_a   1.000
_cell.length_b   1.000
_cell.length_c   1.000
_cell.angle_alpha   90.00
_cell.angle_beta   90.00
_cell.angle_gamma   90.00
#
_symmetry.space_group_name_H-M   'P 1'
#
loop_
_entity.id
_entity.type
_entity.pdbx_description
1 polymer ?
#
loop_
_entity_poly.entity_id
_entity_poly.type
_entity_poly.pdbx_seq_one_letter_code
_entity_poly.pdbx_strand_id
1 'polypeptide(L)'
;MNASEDAKELPDLVFTANAGIVRGKQVYLANFAHQQRKAEWKINEKWFRKNGFRTHYNPNIPQEGAGDAVWCCDKKVLIAGVGPRSDVRALTDIHDKLCSPGDEFRVVAVKLVDPRFYHLDTCFCPLNNEIALYFPKAFDPVCRHNLSNYLDLLPVCISSMTFGINSLSHWLT
;
A
#
# COMPACT_ATOMS: atom_id res chain seq x y z
N MET A 1 -28.43 7.31 5.19
CA MET A 1 -28.11 5.94 4.70
C MET A 1 -26.98 5.40 5.56
N ASN A 2 -27.23 4.27 6.24
CA ASN A 2 -26.29 3.64 7.17
C ASN A 2 -25.19 2.93 6.37
N ALA A 3 -23.92 3.30 6.60
CA ALA A 3 -22.76 2.61 6.01
C ALA A 3 -22.75 1.09 6.31
N SER A 4 -23.46 0.67 7.36
CA SER A 4 -23.63 -0.72 7.75
C SER A 4 -24.47 -1.56 6.77
N GLU A 5 -25.40 -0.99 6.01
CA GLU A 5 -26.21 -1.77 5.06
C GLU A 5 -25.46 -2.07 3.77
N ASP A 6 -24.71 -1.08 3.25
CA ASP A 6 -23.90 -1.20 2.03
C ASP A 6 -22.71 -2.18 2.20
N ALA A 7 -22.31 -2.48 3.44
CA ALA A 7 -21.14 -3.30 3.78
C ALA A 7 -21.46 -4.78 4.08
N LYS A 8 -22.74 -5.17 4.18
CA LYS A 8 -23.13 -6.54 4.62
C LYS A 8 -22.59 -7.66 3.72
N GLU A 9 -22.37 -7.36 2.44
CA GLU A 9 -21.84 -8.31 1.45
C GLU A 9 -20.33 -8.17 1.23
N LEU A 10 -19.66 -7.32 2.01
CA LEU A 10 -18.23 -6.99 1.89
C LEU A 10 -17.50 -7.27 3.21
N PRO A 11 -17.30 -8.55 3.57
CA PRO A 11 -16.69 -8.92 4.85
C PRO A 11 -15.25 -8.39 5.00
N ASP A 12 -14.53 -8.21 3.89
CA ASP A 12 -13.14 -7.74 3.88
C ASP A 12 -12.99 -6.22 3.98
N LEU A 13 -14.08 -5.45 4.03
CA LEU A 13 -14.06 -3.99 4.21
C LEU A 13 -13.37 -3.57 5.53
N VAL A 14 -13.29 -4.48 6.50
CA VAL A 14 -12.58 -4.28 7.77
C VAL A 14 -11.06 -4.10 7.58
N PHE A 15 -10.49 -4.58 6.47
CA PHE A 15 -9.07 -4.40 6.13
C PHE A 15 -8.84 -3.03 5.47
N THR A 16 -9.04 -1.98 6.26
CA THR A 16 -9.05 -0.57 5.82
C THR A 16 -7.71 -0.07 5.31
N ALA A 17 -6.59 -0.75 5.63
CA ALA A 17 -5.29 -0.48 5.00
C ALA A 17 -5.38 -0.53 3.46
N ASN A 18 -6.25 -1.38 2.94
CA ASN A 18 -6.45 -1.54 1.51
C ASN A 18 -7.46 -0.53 0.92
N ALA A 19 -7.91 0.49 1.67
CA ALA A 19 -8.86 1.45 1.15
C ALA A 19 -8.25 2.39 0.09
N GLY A 20 -6.95 2.65 0.18
CA GLY A 20 -6.20 3.49 -0.76
C GLY A 20 -4.88 3.98 -0.19
N ILE A 21 -4.13 4.72 -1.01
CA ILE A 21 -2.87 5.37 -0.66
C ILE A 21 -3.15 6.84 -0.42
N VAL A 22 -2.87 7.33 0.79
CA VAL A 22 -3.14 8.71 1.20
C VAL A 22 -1.87 9.56 1.09
N ARG A 23 -1.97 10.76 0.50
CA ARG A 23 -0.93 11.80 0.53
C ARG A 23 -1.57 13.16 0.74
N GLY A 24 -1.31 13.78 1.90
CA GLY A 24 -1.95 15.05 2.27
C GLY A 24 -3.48 14.94 2.24
N LYS A 25 -4.15 15.79 1.44
CA LYS A 25 -5.60 15.75 1.21
C LYS A 25 -6.01 14.98 -0.06
N GLN A 26 -5.12 14.16 -0.62
CA GLN A 26 -5.38 13.34 -1.79
C GLN A 26 -5.33 11.85 -1.44
N VAL A 27 -6.14 11.05 -2.14
CA VAL A 27 -6.19 9.60 -1.98
C VAL A 27 -6.27 8.92 -3.32
N TYR A 28 -5.37 7.96 -3.57
CA TYR A 28 -5.47 7.01 -4.66
C TYR A 28 -6.22 5.78 -4.15
N LEU A 29 -7.47 5.62 -4.56
CA LEU A 29 -8.35 4.55 -4.10
C LEU A 29 -7.92 3.20 -4.67
N ALA A 30 -8.05 2.16 -3.85
CA ALA A 30 -7.74 0.80 -4.28
C ALA A 30 -8.71 0.31 -5.37
N ASN A 31 -8.15 -0.38 -6.36
CA ASN A 31 -8.86 -1.18 -7.35
C ASN A 31 -8.43 -2.64 -7.18
N PHE A 32 -9.25 -3.41 -6.46
CA PHE A 32 -8.94 -4.80 -6.13
C PHE A 32 -8.90 -5.70 -7.37
N ALA A 33 -7.91 -6.60 -7.42
CA ALA A 33 -7.79 -7.56 -8.51
C ALA A 33 -8.96 -8.56 -8.50
N HIS A 34 -9.41 -8.95 -7.31
CA HIS A 34 -10.49 -9.92 -7.10
C HIS A 34 -11.87 -9.26 -7.08
N GLN A 35 -12.84 -9.88 -7.76
CA GLN A 35 -14.20 -9.36 -7.93
C GLN A 35 -14.94 -9.14 -6.60
N GLN A 36 -14.66 -9.97 -5.60
CA GLN A 36 -15.30 -9.94 -4.29
C GLN A 36 -15.12 -8.59 -3.58
N ARG A 37 -13.97 -7.95 -3.76
CA ARG A 37 -13.63 -6.67 -3.09
C ARG A 37 -13.82 -5.45 -4.00
N LYS A 38 -14.16 -5.65 -5.28
CA LYS A 38 -14.29 -4.53 -6.24
C LYS A 38 -15.38 -3.53 -5.92
N ALA A 39 -16.38 -3.87 -5.11
CA ALA A 39 -17.40 -2.89 -4.72
C ALA A 39 -16.93 -1.95 -3.59
N GLU A 40 -15.86 -2.29 -2.87
CA GLU A 40 -15.38 -1.54 -1.71
C GLU A 40 -14.94 -0.11 -2.04
N TRP A 41 -14.40 0.13 -3.23
CA TRP A 41 -13.89 1.46 -3.61
C TRP A 41 -14.98 2.55 -3.54
N LYS A 42 -16.25 2.21 -3.80
CA LYS A 42 -17.37 3.17 -3.73
C LYS A 42 -17.64 3.61 -2.29
N ILE A 43 -17.57 2.67 -1.35
CA ILE A 43 -17.75 2.94 0.07
C ILE A 43 -16.58 3.79 0.58
N ASN A 44 -15.35 3.40 0.23
CA ASN A 44 -14.14 4.12 0.58
C ASN A 44 -14.15 5.55 0.00
N GLU A 45 -14.51 5.71 -1.28
CA GLU A 45 -14.62 7.02 -1.94
C GLU A 45 -15.60 7.94 -1.19
N LYS A 46 -16.79 7.42 -0.88
CA LYS A 46 -17.83 8.18 -0.16
C LYS A 46 -17.31 8.65 1.20
N TRP A 47 -16.61 7.78 1.93
CA TRP A 47 -16.01 8.13 3.21
C TRP A 47 -14.93 9.20 3.06
N PHE A 48 -13.97 9.03 2.13
CA PHE A 48 -12.88 9.99 1.93
C PHE A 48 -13.38 11.36 1.49
N ARG A 49 -14.30 11.41 0.52
CA ARG A 49 -14.89 12.68 0.06
C ARG A 49 -15.64 13.41 1.16
N LYS A 50 -16.41 12.68 1.98
CA LYS A 50 -17.11 13.25 3.14
C LYS A 50 -16.14 13.86 4.17
N ASN A 51 -14.92 13.32 4.27
CA ASN A 51 -13.87 13.82 5.16
C ASN A 51 -12.91 14.83 4.50
N GLY A 52 -13.30 15.40 3.35
CA GLY A 52 -12.57 16.49 2.70
C GLY A 52 -11.33 16.05 1.92
N PHE A 53 -11.24 14.79 1.51
CA PHE A 53 -10.19 14.31 0.63
C PHE A 53 -10.61 14.39 -0.84
N ARG A 54 -9.65 14.70 -1.72
CA ARG A 54 -9.77 14.51 -3.17
C ARG A 54 -9.42 13.06 -3.50
N THR A 55 -10.34 12.36 -4.16
CA THR A 55 -10.17 10.95 -4.51
C THR A 55 -9.80 10.78 -5.98
N HIS A 56 -8.90 9.83 -6.25
CA HIS A 56 -8.53 9.36 -7.58
C HIS A 56 -8.78 7.85 -7.62
N TYR A 57 -9.43 7.36 -8.67
CA TYR A 57 -9.70 5.94 -8.86
C TYR A 57 -9.46 5.57 -10.32
N ASN A 58 -8.76 4.46 -10.55
CA ASN A 58 -8.50 3.95 -11.90
C ASN A 58 -9.05 2.52 -12.04
N PRO A 59 -10.16 2.31 -12.77
CA PRO A 59 -10.78 0.99 -12.89
C PRO A 59 -9.97 -0.01 -13.73
N ASN A 60 -9.00 0.47 -14.52
CA ASN A 60 -8.26 -0.36 -15.48
C ASN A 60 -6.93 -0.88 -14.92
N ILE A 61 -6.51 -0.39 -13.76
CA ILE A 61 -5.21 -0.69 -13.17
C ILE A 61 -5.43 -1.21 -11.74
N PRO A 62 -5.22 -2.51 -11.48
CA PRO A 62 -5.28 -3.05 -10.13
C PRO A 62 -4.20 -2.48 -9.22
N GLN A 63 -4.60 -2.07 -8.02
CA GLN A 63 -3.72 -1.62 -6.94
C GLN A 63 -4.47 -1.70 -5.62
N GLU A 64 -3.90 -2.32 -4.60
CA GLU A 64 -4.64 -2.68 -3.37
C GLU A 64 -4.33 -1.79 -2.15
N GLY A 65 -4.07 -0.50 -2.37
CA GLY A 65 -3.94 0.50 -1.32
C GLY A 65 -2.64 0.39 -0.52
N ALA A 66 -2.70 0.75 0.77
CA ALA A 66 -1.54 0.80 1.64
C ALA A 66 -1.00 -0.59 2.04
N GLY A 67 -1.78 -1.66 1.84
CA GLY A 67 -1.27 -3.03 1.97
C GLY A 67 -0.17 -3.35 0.96
N ASP A 68 -0.20 -2.69 -0.21
CA ASP A 68 0.78 -2.86 -1.28
C ASP A 68 1.65 -1.63 -1.53
N ALA A 69 1.45 -0.53 -0.80
CA ALA A 69 2.25 0.68 -1.00
C ALA A 69 2.41 1.47 0.31
N VAL A 70 3.65 1.61 0.77
CA VAL A 70 3.96 2.19 2.09
C VAL A 70 4.91 3.38 1.97
N TRP A 71 4.56 4.48 2.65
CA TRP A 71 5.38 5.68 2.71
C TRP A 71 6.57 5.51 3.64
N CYS A 72 7.73 6.00 3.19
CA CYS A 72 9.01 6.00 3.88
C CYS A 72 9.71 7.35 3.69
N CYS A 73 10.84 7.56 4.39
CA CYS A 73 11.72 8.71 4.20
C CYS A 73 10.97 10.06 4.26
N ASP A 74 10.24 10.32 5.36
CA ASP A 74 9.42 11.52 5.54
C ASP A 74 8.39 11.73 4.41
N LYS A 75 7.77 10.64 3.95
CA LYS A 75 6.81 10.60 2.83
C LYS A 75 7.41 11.06 1.50
N LYS A 76 8.74 11.09 1.34
CA LYS A 76 9.41 11.38 0.05
C LYS A 76 9.54 10.14 -0.84
N VAL A 77 9.36 8.96 -0.29
CA VAL A 77 9.47 7.69 -1.02
C VAL A 77 8.24 6.84 -0.72
N LEU A 78 7.57 6.37 -1.77
CA LEU A 78 6.54 5.35 -1.72
C LEU A 78 7.14 4.02 -2.19
N ILE A 79 7.32 3.07 -1.28
CA ILE A 79 7.69 1.71 -1.64
C ILE A 79 6.41 0.99 -2.08
N ALA A 80 6.36 0.51 -3.32
CA ALA A 80 5.16 -0.08 -3.91
C ALA A 80 5.43 -1.51 -4.42
N GLY A 81 4.70 -2.47 -3.83
CA GLY A 81 4.66 -3.87 -4.23
C GLY A 81 4.07 -4.03 -5.63
N VAL A 82 4.71 -4.86 -6.45
CA VAL A 82 4.19 -5.25 -7.77
C VAL A 82 4.22 -6.76 -7.94
N GLY A 83 3.21 -7.30 -8.61
CA GLY A 83 3.13 -8.72 -8.98
C GLY A 83 1.75 -9.33 -8.70
N PRO A 84 1.52 -9.99 -7.55
CA PRO A 84 0.31 -10.79 -7.34
C PRO A 84 -1.00 -10.00 -7.33
N ARG A 85 -0.98 -8.77 -6.80
CA ARG A 85 -2.19 -7.96 -6.56
C ARG A 85 -2.14 -6.61 -7.26
N SER A 86 -1.02 -5.89 -7.15
CA SER A 86 -0.84 -4.58 -7.77
C SER A 86 -0.07 -4.65 -9.08
N ASP A 87 -0.56 -3.90 -10.07
CA ASP A 87 0.01 -3.83 -11.43
C ASP A 87 1.12 -2.76 -11.51
N VAL A 88 2.18 -3.03 -12.27
CA VAL A 88 3.30 -2.09 -12.46
C VAL A 88 2.87 -0.75 -13.07
N ARG A 89 1.78 -0.73 -13.86
CA ARG A 89 1.21 0.50 -14.42
C ARG A 89 0.68 1.45 -13.33
N ALA A 90 0.36 0.93 -12.14
CA ALA A 90 -0.10 1.75 -11.03
C ALA A 90 0.98 2.70 -10.52
N LEU A 91 2.26 2.40 -10.70
CA LEU A 91 3.36 3.20 -10.16
C LEU A 91 3.35 4.63 -10.75
N THR A 92 3.26 4.73 -12.07
CA THR A 92 3.17 6.02 -12.78
C THR A 92 1.84 6.71 -12.49
N ASP A 93 0.72 5.98 -12.51
CA ASP A 93 -0.59 6.59 -12.24
C ASP A 93 -0.70 7.13 -10.81
N ILE A 94 -0.18 6.42 -9.81
CA ILE A 94 -0.10 6.91 -8.42
C ILE A 94 0.72 8.20 -8.38
N HIS A 95 1.91 8.20 -8.99
CA HIS A 95 2.76 9.38 -9.01
C HIS A 95 2.03 10.58 -9.60
N ASP A 96 1.45 10.42 -10.79
CA ASP A 96 0.81 11.51 -11.53
C ASP A 96 -0.45 12.05 -10.83
N LYS A 97 -1.18 11.19 -10.10
CA LYS A 97 -2.40 11.60 -9.37
C LYS A 97 -2.11 12.22 -8.01
N LEU A 98 -1.07 11.77 -7.31
CA LEU A 98 -0.76 12.24 -5.96
C LEU A 98 0.29 13.35 -5.93
N CYS A 99 1.06 13.55 -7.00
CA CYS A 99 2.02 14.64 -7.10
C CYS A 99 1.29 16.00 -7.15
N SER A 100 1.83 16.98 -6.43
CA SER A 100 1.35 18.37 -6.43
C SER A 100 2.53 19.30 -6.69
N PRO A 101 2.32 20.48 -7.30
CA PRO A 101 3.39 21.45 -7.49
C PRO A 101 4.12 21.77 -6.17
N GLY A 102 5.44 21.58 -6.15
CA GLY A 102 6.27 21.79 -4.95
C GLY A 102 6.28 20.63 -3.94
N ASP A 103 5.60 19.51 -4.24
CA ASP A 103 5.54 18.32 -3.39
C ASP A 103 6.01 17.07 -4.17
N GLU A 104 7.33 16.92 -4.29
CA GLU A 104 7.96 15.83 -5.02
C GLU A 104 8.13 14.57 -4.16
N PHE A 105 7.91 13.40 -4.77
CA PHE A 105 8.23 12.11 -4.18
C PHE A 105 8.57 11.09 -5.25
N ARG A 106 9.18 9.98 -4.83
CA ARG A 106 9.52 8.85 -5.71
C ARG A 106 8.61 7.67 -5.42
N VAL A 107 8.21 6.95 -6.47
CA VAL A 107 7.60 5.63 -6.34
C VAL A 107 8.66 4.59 -6.68
N VAL A 108 8.96 3.71 -5.73
CA VAL A 108 9.98 2.67 -5.87
C VAL A 108 9.28 1.32 -5.92
N ALA A 109 9.40 0.66 -7.07
CA ALA A 109 8.83 -0.66 -7.27
C ALA A 109 9.61 -1.72 -6.51
N VAL A 110 8.89 -2.63 -5.84
CA VAL A 110 9.45 -3.86 -5.28
C VAL A 110 8.64 -5.06 -5.74
N LYS A 111 9.30 -5.99 -6.44
CA LYS A 111 8.66 -7.20 -6.96
C LYS A 111 8.61 -8.27 -5.89
N LEU A 112 7.39 -8.73 -5.60
CA LEU A 112 7.14 -9.85 -4.71
C LEU A 112 7.27 -11.17 -5.50
N VAL A 113 8.10 -12.09 -5.00
CA VAL A 113 8.44 -13.35 -5.68
C VAL A 113 7.96 -14.60 -4.95
N ASP A 114 7.62 -14.48 -3.67
CA ASP A 114 7.13 -15.59 -2.85
C ASP A 114 5.60 -15.50 -2.74
N PRO A 115 4.85 -16.50 -3.24
CA PRO A 115 3.39 -16.44 -3.33
C PRO A 115 2.68 -16.38 -1.97
N ARG A 116 3.38 -16.69 -0.88
CA ARG A 116 2.83 -16.57 0.49
C ARG A 116 2.71 -15.11 0.94
N PHE A 117 3.49 -14.21 0.33
CA PHE A 117 3.52 -12.79 0.63
C PHE A 117 2.94 -12.02 -0.56
N TYR A 118 1.61 -12.08 -0.69
CA TYR A 118 0.88 -11.50 -1.82
C TYR A 118 0.58 -10.00 -1.66
N HIS A 119 0.81 -9.45 -0.46
CA HIS A 119 0.83 -8.02 -0.18
C HIS A 119 2.17 -7.61 0.43
N LEU A 120 2.60 -6.39 0.15
CA LEU A 120 3.85 -5.84 0.69
C LEU A 120 3.88 -5.84 2.23
N ASP A 121 2.79 -5.44 2.88
CA ASP A 121 2.67 -5.32 4.34
C ASP A 121 2.84 -6.66 5.10
N THR A 122 2.71 -7.79 4.41
CA THR A 122 2.95 -9.12 4.99
C THR A 122 4.43 -9.47 5.15
N CYS A 123 5.30 -8.76 4.43
CA CYS A 123 6.73 -9.06 4.34
C CYS A 123 7.65 -7.84 4.47
N PHE A 124 7.09 -6.65 4.64
CA PHE A 124 7.81 -5.40 4.82
C PHE A 124 7.04 -4.45 5.73
N CYS A 125 7.74 -3.89 6.73
CA CYS A 125 7.18 -2.97 7.70
C CYS A 125 8.21 -1.90 8.07
N PRO A 126 8.06 -0.67 7.55
CA PRO A 126 8.81 0.48 8.04
C PRO A 126 8.53 0.68 9.53
N LEU A 127 9.59 0.75 10.34
CA LEU A 127 9.48 1.06 11.77
C LEU A 127 9.51 2.57 12.00
N ASN A 128 10.25 3.29 11.16
CA ASN A 128 10.32 4.75 11.11
C ASN A 128 10.75 5.18 9.69
N ASN A 129 11.21 6.42 9.53
CA ASN A 129 11.60 6.97 8.22
C ASN A 129 12.93 6.41 7.66
N GLU A 130 13.70 5.68 8.48
CA GLU A 130 15.05 5.21 8.17
C GLU A 130 15.18 3.68 8.24
N ILE A 131 14.38 3.00 9.06
CA ILE A 131 14.53 1.57 9.38
C ILE A 131 13.27 0.81 9.01
N ALA A 132 13.42 -0.39 8.43
CA ALA A 132 12.31 -1.31 8.18
C ALA A 132 12.63 -2.77 8.52
N LEU A 133 11.65 -3.47 9.09
CA LEU A 133 11.65 -4.94 9.13
C LEU A 133 11.28 -5.47 7.74
N TYR A 134 11.96 -6.51 7.27
CA TYR A 134 11.57 -7.17 6.04
C TYR A 134 11.93 -8.65 6.00
N PHE A 135 11.27 -9.41 5.13
CA PHE A 135 11.63 -10.79 4.81
C PHE A 135 12.38 -10.86 3.48
N PRO A 136 13.71 -11.06 3.48
CA PRO A 136 14.52 -10.95 2.27
C PRO A 136 14.06 -11.85 1.12
N LYS A 137 13.56 -13.06 1.43
CA LYS A 137 13.19 -14.05 0.43
C LYS A 137 11.85 -13.74 -0.27
N ALA A 138 11.06 -12.79 0.23
CA ALA A 138 9.85 -12.32 -0.47
C ALA A 138 10.15 -11.42 -1.66
N PHE A 139 11.36 -10.86 -1.75
CA PHE A 139 11.76 -9.90 -2.78
C PHE A 139 12.75 -10.50 -3.77
N ASP A 140 12.68 -10.07 -5.02
CA ASP A 140 13.75 -10.38 -5.96
C ASP A 140 15.10 -9.72 -5.53
N PRO A 141 16.26 -10.24 -5.96
CA PRO A 141 17.56 -9.71 -5.55
C PRO A 141 17.81 -8.24 -5.89
N VAL A 142 17.29 -7.75 -7.02
CA VAL A 142 17.44 -6.36 -7.46
C VAL A 142 16.62 -5.44 -6.55
N CYS A 143 15.39 -5.85 -6.22
CA CYS A 143 14.53 -5.10 -5.32
C CYS A 143 15.11 -5.01 -3.90
N ARG A 144 15.76 -6.07 -3.41
CA ARG A 144 16.47 -6.02 -2.12
C ARG A 144 17.57 -4.97 -2.12
N HIS A 145 18.37 -4.92 -3.18
CA HIS A 145 19.42 -3.92 -3.32
C HIS A 145 18.84 -2.50 -3.41
N ASN A 146 17.78 -2.31 -4.19
CA ASN A 146 17.13 -1.02 -4.32
C ASN A 146 16.55 -0.51 -3.00
N LEU A 147 15.93 -1.39 -2.20
CA LEU A 147 15.41 -1.03 -0.88
C LEU A 147 16.51 -0.54 0.07
N SER A 148 17.70 -1.15 0.04
CA SER A 148 18.82 -0.72 0.89
C SER A 148 19.38 0.67 0.55
N ASN A 149 19.00 1.26 -0.59
CA ASN A 149 19.35 2.65 -0.90
C ASN A 149 18.48 3.68 -0.17
N TYR A 150 17.38 3.25 0.44
CA TYR A 150 16.40 4.14 1.09
C TYR A 150 16.29 3.90 2.59
N LEU A 151 16.53 2.67 3.05
CA LEU A 151 16.26 2.25 4.41
C LEU A 151 17.33 1.28 4.90
N ASP A 152 17.61 1.32 6.21
CA ASP A 152 18.30 0.29 6.95
C ASP A 152 17.36 -0.89 7.17
N LEU A 153 17.67 -2.01 6.51
CA LEU A 153 16.81 -3.19 6.48
C LEU A 153 17.20 -4.20 7.56
N LEU A 154 16.25 -4.52 8.43
CA LEU A 154 16.37 -5.54 9.47
C LEU A 154 15.72 -6.85 8.99
N PRO A 155 16.52 -7.88 8.64
CA PRO A 155 15.98 -9.13 8.10
C PRO A 155 15.30 -9.96 9.18
N VAL A 156 14.09 -10.42 8.90
CA VAL A 156 13.32 -11.35 9.75
C VAL A 156 13.45 -12.77 9.19
N CYS A 157 13.52 -13.77 10.07
CA CYS A 157 13.46 -15.18 9.68
C CYS A 157 12.02 -15.70 9.75
N ILE A 158 11.68 -16.69 8.92
CA ILE A 158 10.32 -17.24 8.85
C ILE A 158 9.82 -17.84 10.16
N SER A 159 10.73 -18.32 11.01
CA SER A 159 10.42 -18.82 12.36
C SER A 159 9.91 -17.74 13.31
N SER A 160 10.10 -16.46 12.97
CA SER A 160 9.66 -15.29 13.73
C SER A 160 8.44 -14.60 13.09
N MET A 161 7.91 -15.15 11.99
CA MET A 161 6.79 -14.56 11.23
C MET A 161 5.43 -15.06 11.73
N THR A 162 5.05 -14.67 12.94
CA THR A 162 3.66 -14.76 13.43
C THR A 162 2.93 -13.45 13.14
N PHE A 163 2.63 -13.15 11.87
CA PHE A 163 2.00 -11.88 11.44
C PHE A 163 2.65 -10.57 11.94
N GLY A 164 3.78 -10.61 12.67
CA GLY A 164 4.37 -9.46 13.35
C GLY A 164 4.91 -8.37 12.43
N ILE A 165 5.07 -8.68 11.13
CA ILE A 165 5.40 -7.68 10.11
C ILE A 165 4.17 -6.88 9.68
N ASN A 166 2.95 -7.43 9.78
CA ASN A 166 1.71 -6.66 9.65
C ASN A 166 1.42 -5.91 10.97
N SER A 167 2.39 -5.07 11.38
CA SER A 167 2.31 -4.22 12.55
C SER A 167 1.96 -2.78 12.14
N LEU A 168 1.12 -2.13 12.95
CA LEU A 168 0.76 -0.73 12.77
C LEU A 168 1.92 0.15 13.28
N SER A 169 2.78 0.63 12.37
CA SER A 169 3.84 1.59 12.71
C SER A 169 3.49 3.04 12.37
N HIS A 170 2.50 3.28 11.49
CA HIS A 170 2.17 4.61 10.98
C HIS A 170 0.92 5.22 11.63
N TRP A 171 1.05 5.71 12.87
CA TRP A 171 0.09 6.66 13.47
C TRP A 171 0.72 7.77 14.33
N LEU A 172 2.04 7.88 14.37
CA LEU A 172 2.73 8.91 15.18
C LEU A 172 3.77 9.66 14.33
N THR A 173 3.31 10.57 13.47
CA THR A 173 4.00 11.84 13.12
C THR A 173 3.11 12.72 12.24
#